data_AF-A0A4D4N4Z5-F1
#
_entry.id   AF-A0A4D4N4Z5-F1
#
_cell.length_a   1.000
_cell.length_b   1.000
_cell.length_c   1.000
_cell.angle_alpha   90.00
_cell.angle_beta   90.00
_cell.angle_gamma   90.00
#
_symmetry.space_group_name_H-M   'P 1'
#
loop_
_entity.id
_entity.type
_entity.pdbx_description
1 polymer ?
#
loop_
_entity_poly.entity_id
_entity_poly.type
_entity_poly.pdbx_seq_one_letter_code
_entity_poly.pdbx_strand_id
1 'polypeptide(L)'
;MCQSQSRTLSYVARNKLTVEDLLSFPALQLSVKAGSDGLGRSVSWAHASELADPTPWLLGAEVIMTTGLAVPRTAAGQRAYLERLDDAGVSALALSAQLHMPPLHDAFFRAAEERGFPVLEVPLAVPFIAVAQEVAASVQEDARHRLGAQLQVFGSLRWLVAENLDTPALLRRLEALSGYDVYLCTPQGRPLLPGVPTPDPGVLPASVDAPPTVPGGFVLPVPAPGGPAGFLVAYERQGAQPAGLAVVQHIATVAALRLAMVRNERETLRREGAETLAELLQEVLDPETARRRLARHAIEGDTVLLVVRHTTDEALLRCLEDHPHLLLTWGEDRYVLGAPELAVAVGELPVVAAGMSRPFLPGAALKVAQREALWAVSKAVESGRPVVRYGDDSTGRWLPDDPAVLTALVEHVLGEVLRYDETHDSQLLVSARTWMERDRRTETAAAALHIHPNTLAYRLRRFGTLAHRDLTSTGALAEVWLAIQAAGALGLTD
;
A
#
# COMPACT_ATOMS: atom_id res chain seq x y z
N MET A 1 -12.70 9.36 -60.59
CA MET A 1 -11.60 9.03 -59.66
C MET A 1 -11.15 10.32 -59.00
N CYS A 2 -11.91 10.89 -58.06
CA CYS A 2 -11.95 10.56 -56.63
C CYS A 2 -10.56 10.61 -55.96
N GLN A 3 -10.12 11.83 -55.62
CA GLN A 3 -9.19 12.09 -54.53
C GLN A 3 -10.03 12.54 -53.32
N SER A 4 -10.23 11.64 -52.36
CA SER A 4 -10.76 11.95 -51.04
C SER A 4 -9.59 12.16 -50.08
N GLN A 5 -9.16 13.39 -49.88
CA GLN A 5 -8.32 13.73 -48.73
C GLN A 5 -9.23 14.18 -47.59
N SER A 6 -9.41 13.25 -46.64
CA SER A 6 -9.99 13.48 -45.32
C SER A 6 -9.28 14.62 -44.62
N ARG A 7 -10.00 15.74 -44.40
CA ARG A 7 -9.69 16.69 -43.34
C ARG A 7 -10.36 16.20 -42.07
N THR A 8 -9.65 15.41 -41.28
CA THR A 8 -10.00 15.17 -39.88
C THR A 8 -9.64 16.45 -39.13
N LEU A 9 -10.62 17.30 -38.89
CA LEU A 9 -10.49 18.47 -38.04
C LEU A 9 -10.16 18.01 -36.61
N SER A 10 -9.09 18.58 -36.08
CA SER A 10 -8.61 18.45 -34.71
C SER A 10 -9.70 18.88 -33.72
N TYR A 11 -10.43 17.91 -33.15
CA TYR A 11 -11.33 18.12 -32.03
C TYR A 11 -10.50 18.28 -30.75
N VAL A 12 -10.06 19.50 -30.48
CA VAL A 12 -9.53 19.89 -29.16
C VAL A 12 -10.71 19.81 -28.19
N ALA A 13 -10.57 19.02 -27.13
CA ALA A 13 -11.59 18.86 -26.09
C ALA A 13 -11.96 20.24 -25.49
N ARG A 14 -13.07 20.84 -25.96
CA ARG A 14 -13.66 22.03 -25.36
C ARG A 14 -14.80 21.59 -24.46
N ASN A 15 -14.71 21.97 -23.19
CA ASN A 15 -15.54 21.48 -22.08
C ASN A 15 -16.99 22.03 -22.07
N LYS A 16 -17.40 22.73 -23.14
CA LYS A 16 -18.72 23.34 -23.37
C LYS A 16 -18.95 23.40 -24.88
N LEU A 17 -20.17 23.09 -25.34
CA LEU A 17 -20.60 23.36 -26.72
C LEU A 17 -20.30 24.82 -27.06
N THR A 18 -19.72 25.09 -28.23
CA THR A 18 -19.38 26.44 -28.70
C THR A 18 -20.15 26.81 -29.98
N VAL A 19 -20.12 28.09 -30.35
CA VAL A 19 -20.70 28.54 -31.63
C VAL A 19 -19.98 27.88 -32.82
N GLU A 20 -18.67 27.65 -32.72
CA GLU A 20 -17.88 26.91 -33.70
C GLU A 20 -18.39 25.48 -33.88
N ASP A 21 -18.75 24.80 -32.78
CA ASP A 21 -19.30 23.44 -32.86
C ASP A 21 -20.65 23.43 -33.59
N LEU A 22 -21.48 24.47 -33.42
CA LEU A 22 -22.76 24.58 -34.13
C LEU A 22 -22.59 24.63 -35.66
N LEU A 23 -21.56 25.31 -36.14
CA LEU A 23 -21.22 25.39 -37.57
C LEU A 23 -20.75 24.05 -38.12
N SER A 24 -20.23 23.17 -37.27
CA SER A 24 -19.72 21.87 -37.68
C SER A 24 -20.82 20.84 -37.97
N PHE A 25 -22.05 21.06 -37.46
CA PHE A 25 -23.18 20.15 -37.70
C PHE A 25 -23.67 20.25 -39.15
N PRO A 26 -23.44 19.21 -39.99
CA PRO A 26 -23.77 19.29 -41.41
C PRO A 26 -25.28 19.43 -41.66
N ALA A 27 -26.10 18.97 -40.73
CA ALA A 27 -27.56 19.04 -40.80
C ALA A 27 -28.11 20.47 -40.63
N LEU A 28 -27.40 21.34 -39.90
CA LEU A 28 -27.86 22.70 -39.64
C LEU A 28 -27.45 23.70 -40.73
N GLN A 29 -26.41 23.36 -41.52
CA GLN A 29 -25.92 24.17 -42.66
C GLN A 29 -25.76 25.67 -42.34
N LEU A 30 -25.35 25.96 -41.10
CA LEU A 30 -25.19 27.32 -40.62
C LEU A 30 -24.00 27.99 -41.33
N SER A 31 -24.13 29.29 -41.60
CA SER A 31 -23.03 30.08 -42.15
C SER A 31 -22.81 31.36 -41.34
N VAL A 32 -21.55 31.78 -41.24
CA VAL A 32 -21.19 33.02 -40.53
C VAL A 32 -21.36 34.20 -41.48
N LYS A 33 -22.02 35.26 -41.02
CA LYS A 33 -22.18 36.53 -41.75
C LYS A 33 -21.27 37.64 -41.24
N ALA A 34 -20.98 37.64 -39.93
CA ALA A 34 -20.02 38.55 -39.31
C ALA A 34 -19.61 38.06 -37.91
N GLY A 35 -18.56 38.66 -37.35
CA GLY A 35 -18.15 38.46 -35.95
C GLY A 35 -17.45 37.13 -35.71
N SER A 36 -16.63 36.68 -36.66
CA SER A 36 -15.95 35.38 -36.61
C SER A 36 -15.02 35.22 -35.40
N ASP A 37 -14.53 36.33 -34.84
CA ASP A 37 -13.64 36.32 -33.67
C ASP A 37 -14.34 35.78 -32.40
N GLY A 38 -15.68 35.73 -32.40
CA GLY A 38 -16.47 35.21 -31.29
C GLY A 38 -16.87 33.74 -31.38
N LEU A 39 -16.41 32.96 -32.37
CA LEU A 39 -16.89 31.59 -32.56
C LEU A 39 -16.57 30.64 -31.39
N GLY A 40 -15.58 30.97 -30.56
CA GLY A 40 -15.26 30.22 -29.34
C GLY A 40 -16.24 30.42 -28.17
N ARG A 41 -17.26 31.27 -28.31
CA ARG A 41 -18.26 31.53 -27.25
C ARG A 41 -19.04 30.26 -26.92
N SER A 42 -19.26 30.00 -25.62
CA SER A 42 -19.98 28.82 -25.14
C SER A 42 -21.49 28.94 -25.34
N VAL A 43 -22.16 27.86 -25.74
CA VAL A 43 -23.60 27.79 -25.97
C VAL A 43 -24.23 26.87 -24.93
N SER A 44 -25.21 27.39 -24.19
CA SER A 44 -25.97 26.63 -23.18
C SER A 44 -27.39 26.31 -23.64
N TRP A 45 -27.94 27.13 -24.54
CA TRP A 45 -29.32 27.04 -25.00
C TRP A 45 -29.48 27.73 -26.36
N ALA A 46 -30.52 27.38 -27.11
CA ALA A 46 -30.91 28.12 -28.31
C ALA A 46 -32.42 28.31 -28.34
N HIS A 47 -32.86 29.53 -28.63
CA HIS A 47 -34.27 29.88 -28.61
C HIS A 47 -34.62 30.92 -29.68
N ALA A 48 -35.81 30.80 -30.25
CA ALA A 48 -36.31 31.76 -31.22
C ALA A 48 -37.01 32.92 -30.51
N SER A 49 -36.71 34.17 -30.90
CA SER A 49 -37.36 35.36 -30.36
C SER A 49 -37.68 36.38 -31.45
N GLU A 50 -38.84 37.01 -31.30
CA GLU A 50 -39.33 38.10 -32.16
C GLU A 50 -39.68 39.33 -31.33
N LEU A 51 -38.98 39.54 -30.21
CA LEU A 51 -39.11 40.73 -29.37
C LEU A 51 -38.10 41.79 -29.81
N ALA A 52 -38.53 43.06 -29.83
CA ALA A 52 -37.66 44.20 -30.13
C ALA A 52 -36.51 44.35 -29.11
N ASP A 53 -36.73 43.85 -27.89
CA ASP A 53 -35.69 43.69 -26.88
C ASP A 53 -35.95 42.40 -26.09
N PRO A 54 -35.28 41.28 -26.40
CA PRO A 54 -35.46 40.02 -25.68
C PRO A 54 -34.61 39.91 -24.41
N THR A 55 -33.71 40.87 -24.17
CA THR A 55 -32.69 40.76 -23.11
C THR A 55 -33.23 40.61 -21.68
N PRO A 56 -34.43 41.12 -21.29
CA PRO A 56 -34.96 40.92 -19.93
C PRO A 56 -35.25 39.46 -19.55
N TRP A 57 -35.29 38.55 -20.52
CA TRP A 57 -35.62 37.13 -20.31
C TRP A 57 -34.44 36.18 -20.60
N LEU A 58 -33.24 36.73 -20.80
CA LEU A 58 -32.03 35.95 -21.10
C LEU A 58 -31.13 35.83 -19.87
N LEU A 59 -30.41 34.72 -19.78
CA LEU A 59 -29.46 34.39 -18.72
C LEU A 59 -28.00 34.44 -19.21
N GLY A 60 -27.80 34.59 -20.53
CA GLY A 60 -26.50 34.56 -21.17
C GLY A 60 -26.13 33.16 -21.67
N ALA A 61 -25.16 33.12 -22.58
CA ALA A 61 -24.71 31.94 -23.30
C ALA A 61 -25.75 31.31 -24.26
N GLU A 62 -26.87 31.99 -24.58
CA GLU A 62 -27.85 31.50 -25.54
C GLU A 62 -27.51 31.87 -26.98
N VAL A 63 -28.00 31.07 -27.93
CA VAL A 63 -28.13 31.49 -29.34
C VAL A 63 -29.56 31.98 -29.56
N ILE A 64 -29.70 33.27 -29.92
CA ILE A 64 -31.00 33.87 -30.24
C ILE A 64 -31.25 33.72 -31.73
N MET A 65 -32.37 33.12 -32.09
CA MET A 65 -32.78 32.92 -33.49
C MET A 65 -33.95 33.83 -33.84
N THR A 66 -33.95 34.49 -35.00
CA THR A 66 -35.04 35.38 -35.40
C THR A 66 -35.34 35.29 -36.90
N THR A 67 -36.61 35.36 -37.26
CA THR A 67 -37.10 35.49 -38.64
C THR A 67 -37.06 36.93 -39.16
N GLY A 68 -36.74 37.89 -38.28
CA GLY A 68 -36.50 39.29 -38.62
C GLY A 68 -37.64 40.25 -38.26
N LEU A 69 -38.75 39.78 -37.68
CA LEU A 69 -39.94 40.62 -37.42
C LEU A 69 -39.64 41.79 -36.47
N ALA A 70 -38.82 41.53 -35.46
CA ALA A 70 -38.42 42.52 -34.46
C ALA A 70 -37.09 43.24 -34.78
N VAL A 71 -36.41 42.86 -35.87
CA VAL A 71 -35.15 43.51 -36.25
C VAL A 71 -35.47 44.93 -36.74
N PRO A 72 -34.86 45.98 -36.15
CA PRO A 72 -35.14 47.35 -36.56
C PRO A 72 -34.80 47.61 -38.03
N ARG A 73 -35.52 48.54 -38.67
CA ARG A 73 -35.28 48.91 -40.08
C ARG A 73 -34.20 49.96 -40.27
N THR A 74 -33.87 50.73 -39.23
CA THR A 74 -32.87 51.80 -39.31
C THR A 74 -31.49 51.27 -38.94
N ALA A 75 -30.44 51.80 -39.57
CA ALA A 75 -29.05 51.41 -39.29
C ALA A 75 -28.70 51.57 -37.79
N ALA A 76 -29.11 52.68 -37.16
CA ALA A 76 -28.90 52.92 -35.74
C ALA A 76 -29.65 51.91 -34.85
N GLY A 77 -30.88 51.54 -35.23
CA GLY A 77 -31.66 50.54 -34.50
C GLY A 77 -31.05 49.14 -34.59
N GLN A 78 -30.58 48.73 -35.77
CA GLN A 78 -29.92 47.43 -35.95
C GLN A 78 -28.64 47.30 -35.13
N ARG A 79 -27.80 48.35 -35.13
CA ARG A 79 -26.60 48.41 -34.29
C ARG A 79 -26.96 48.29 -32.80
N ALA A 80 -27.90 49.11 -32.32
CA ALA A 80 -28.33 49.07 -30.94
C ALA A 80 -28.95 47.72 -30.53
N TYR A 81 -29.65 47.04 -31.44
CA TYR A 81 -30.20 45.70 -31.18
C TYR A 81 -29.09 44.67 -30.96
N LEU A 82 -28.07 44.66 -31.83
CA LEU A 82 -26.93 43.76 -31.70
C LEU A 82 -26.11 44.05 -30.42
N GLU A 83 -25.82 45.33 -30.17
CA GLU A 83 -25.08 45.75 -28.98
C GLU A 83 -25.78 45.30 -27.70
N ARG A 84 -27.12 45.47 -27.61
CA ARG A 84 -27.91 44.98 -26.46
C ARG A 84 -27.80 43.47 -26.25
N LEU A 85 -27.87 42.67 -27.32
CA LEU A 85 -27.75 41.21 -27.20
C LEU A 85 -26.37 40.80 -26.71
N ASP A 86 -25.32 41.41 -27.26
CA ASP A 86 -23.95 41.14 -26.83
C ASP A 86 -23.71 41.58 -25.38
N ASP A 87 -24.21 42.76 -24.97
CA ASP A 87 -24.15 43.25 -23.59
C ASP A 87 -24.88 42.31 -22.60
N ALA A 88 -25.94 41.64 -23.05
CA ALA A 88 -26.68 40.64 -22.27
C ALA A 88 -25.98 39.26 -22.22
N GLY A 89 -24.82 39.11 -22.84
CA GLY A 89 -24.04 37.87 -22.81
C GLY A 89 -24.53 36.78 -23.75
N VAL A 90 -25.33 37.12 -24.76
CA VAL A 90 -25.76 36.19 -25.82
C VAL A 90 -24.54 35.68 -26.58
N SER A 91 -24.55 34.40 -26.95
CA SER A 91 -23.42 33.76 -27.63
C SER A 91 -23.40 33.99 -29.14
N ALA A 92 -24.58 34.06 -29.76
CA ALA A 92 -24.72 34.37 -31.18
C ALA A 92 -26.15 34.80 -31.52
N LEU A 93 -26.29 35.57 -32.60
CA LEU A 93 -27.57 35.87 -33.23
C LEU A 93 -27.68 35.09 -34.55
N ALA A 94 -28.66 34.20 -34.67
CA ALA A 94 -28.94 33.44 -35.88
C ALA A 94 -30.14 34.03 -36.63
N LEU A 95 -29.91 34.41 -37.87
CA LEU A 95 -30.89 35.07 -38.73
C LEU A 95 -31.47 34.05 -39.71
N SER A 96 -32.79 33.97 -39.83
CA SER A 96 -33.40 33.19 -40.90
C SER A 96 -33.10 33.81 -42.26
N ALA A 97 -32.73 32.97 -43.23
CA ALA A 97 -32.56 33.39 -44.61
C ALA A 97 -33.90 33.88 -45.21
N GLN A 98 -33.98 35.19 -45.47
CA GLN A 98 -34.96 35.83 -46.38
C GLN A 98 -36.44 35.58 -46.06
N LEU A 99 -36.83 35.63 -44.78
CA LEU A 99 -38.23 35.59 -44.33
C LEU A 99 -38.82 37.02 -44.18
N HIS A 100 -38.74 37.60 -42.98
CA HIS A 100 -39.22 38.96 -42.67
C HIS A 100 -38.06 39.93 -42.44
N MET A 101 -36.84 39.53 -42.81
CA MET A 101 -35.62 40.27 -42.52
C MET A 101 -35.61 41.61 -43.27
N PRO A 102 -35.53 42.76 -42.57
CA PRO A 102 -35.31 44.03 -43.25
C PRO A 102 -33.91 44.06 -43.88
N PRO A 103 -33.65 44.95 -44.86
CA PRO A 103 -32.30 45.18 -45.36
C PRO A 103 -31.35 45.49 -44.20
N LEU A 104 -30.32 44.65 -44.04
CA LEU A 104 -29.28 44.84 -43.03
C LEU A 104 -28.27 45.84 -43.56
N HIS A 105 -27.97 46.86 -42.77
CA HIS A 105 -27.06 47.93 -43.15
C HIS A 105 -25.63 47.57 -42.78
N ASP A 106 -24.62 48.12 -43.47
CA ASP A 106 -23.19 47.91 -43.15
C ASP A 106 -22.83 48.27 -41.70
N ALA A 107 -23.62 49.14 -41.05
CA ALA A 107 -23.46 49.48 -39.64
C ALA A 107 -23.73 48.28 -38.70
N PHE A 108 -24.61 47.36 -39.09
CA PHE A 108 -24.92 46.14 -38.34
C PHE A 108 -23.76 45.15 -38.40
N PHE A 109 -23.24 44.87 -39.60
CA PHE A 109 -22.10 43.97 -39.77
C PHE A 109 -20.82 44.55 -39.14
N ARG A 110 -20.57 45.85 -39.26
CA ARG A 110 -19.43 46.49 -38.57
C ARG A 110 -19.54 46.38 -37.05
N ALA A 111 -20.73 46.56 -36.48
CA ALA A 111 -20.91 46.38 -35.03
C ALA A 111 -20.67 44.93 -34.58
N ALA A 112 -21.09 43.94 -35.39
CA ALA A 112 -20.79 42.53 -35.14
C ALA A 112 -19.28 42.25 -35.14
N GLU A 113 -18.55 42.78 -36.12
CA GLU A 113 -17.08 42.62 -36.19
C GLU A 113 -16.36 43.36 -35.06
N GLU A 114 -16.71 44.62 -34.80
CA GLU A 114 -16.13 45.44 -33.72
C GLU A 114 -16.23 44.75 -32.35
N ARG A 115 -17.30 43.97 -32.14
CA ARG A 115 -17.59 43.28 -30.87
C ARG A 115 -17.24 41.80 -30.88
N GLY A 116 -16.77 41.27 -32.02
CA GLY A 116 -16.62 39.84 -32.23
C GLY A 116 -17.88 39.06 -31.87
N PHE A 117 -19.07 39.61 -32.15
CA PHE A 117 -20.36 38.99 -31.81
C PHE A 117 -20.85 38.17 -33.01
N PRO A 118 -20.91 36.83 -32.93
CA PRO A 118 -21.24 36.00 -34.08
C PRO A 118 -22.66 36.26 -34.58
N VAL A 119 -22.76 36.60 -35.86
CA VAL A 119 -24.02 36.63 -36.60
C VAL A 119 -24.03 35.47 -37.58
N LEU A 120 -24.97 34.55 -37.39
CA LEU A 120 -25.14 33.36 -38.20
C LEU A 120 -26.34 33.53 -39.14
N GLU A 121 -26.32 32.86 -40.28
CA GLU A 121 -27.49 32.66 -41.13
C GLU A 121 -27.92 31.20 -41.05
N VAL A 122 -29.22 31.02 -40.81
CA VAL A 122 -29.92 29.74 -40.83
C VAL A 122 -30.65 29.62 -42.17
N PRO A 123 -30.34 28.62 -43.01
CA PRO A 123 -31.05 28.41 -44.27
C PRO A 123 -32.55 28.20 -44.05
N LEU A 124 -33.39 28.67 -45.00
CA LEU A 124 -34.85 28.55 -44.90
C LEU A 124 -35.33 27.10 -44.76
N ALA A 125 -34.57 26.14 -45.27
CA ALA A 125 -34.87 24.70 -45.17
C ALA A 125 -34.64 24.12 -43.76
N VAL A 126 -33.93 24.84 -42.87
CA VAL A 126 -33.58 24.37 -41.53
C VAL A 126 -34.50 25.06 -40.53
N PRO A 127 -35.46 24.34 -39.91
CA PRO A 127 -36.33 24.94 -38.92
C PRO A 127 -35.54 25.23 -37.64
N PHE A 128 -35.79 26.35 -36.98
CA PHE A 128 -35.11 26.73 -35.73
C PHE A 128 -35.20 25.68 -34.62
N ILE A 129 -36.26 24.88 -34.61
CA ILE A 129 -36.38 23.77 -33.66
C ILE A 129 -35.26 22.73 -33.83
N ALA A 130 -34.74 22.52 -35.04
CA ALA A 130 -33.62 21.61 -35.28
C ALA A 130 -32.34 22.12 -34.62
N VAL A 131 -32.07 23.43 -34.70
CA VAL A 131 -30.93 24.06 -34.00
C VAL A 131 -31.09 23.95 -32.49
N ALA A 132 -32.29 24.24 -31.97
CA ALA A 132 -32.59 24.11 -30.54
C ALA A 132 -32.47 22.66 -30.03
N GLN A 133 -32.92 21.69 -30.83
CA GLN A 133 -32.80 20.26 -30.53
C GLN A 133 -31.34 19.81 -30.52
N GLU A 134 -30.52 20.28 -31.47
CA GLU A 134 -29.10 19.92 -31.52
C GLU A 134 -28.32 20.46 -30.31
N VAL A 135 -28.61 21.72 -29.92
CA VAL A 135 -28.05 22.34 -28.72
C VAL A 135 -28.47 21.57 -27.46
N ALA A 136 -29.77 21.27 -27.32
CA ALA A 136 -30.29 20.53 -26.19
C ALA A 136 -29.72 19.10 -26.11
N ALA A 137 -29.61 18.40 -27.24
CA ALA A 137 -29.06 17.05 -27.32
C ALA A 137 -27.58 17.02 -26.95
N SER A 138 -26.78 17.96 -27.45
CA SER A 138 -25.35 18.08 -27.12
C SER A 138 -25.14 18.35 -25.63
N VAL A 139 -25.91 19.26 -25.03
CA VAL A 139 -25.83 19.57 -23.59
C VAL A 139 -26.30 18.38 -22.73
N GLN A 140 -27.31 17.62 -23.17
CA GLN A 140 -27.82 16.45 -22.44
C GLN A 140 -26.89 15.23 -22.53
N GLU A 141 -26.24 15.00 -23.66
CA GLU A 141 -25.38 13.84 -23.87
C GLU A 141 -24.15 13.91 -22.96
N ASP A 142 -23.54 15.08 -22.79
CA ASP A 142 -22.43 15.31 -21.85
C ASP A 142 -22.83 15.01 -20.39
N ALA A 143 -24.03 15.43 -19.98
CA ALA A 143 -24.55 15.17 -18.64
C ALA A 143 -24.85 13.68 -18.43
N ARG A 144 -25.39 13.01 -19.45
CA ARG A 144 -25.74 11.58 -19.43
C ARG A 144 -24.49 10.70 -19.39
N HIS A 145 -23.44 11.05 -20.12
CA HIS A 145 -22.14 10.37 -20.06
C HIS A 145 -21.52 10.46 -18.67
N ARG A 146 -21.50 11.65 -18.05
CA ARG A 146 -20.96 11.84 -16.69
C ARG A 146 -21.74 11.05 -15.64
N LEU A 147 -23.08 11.07 -15.70
CA LEU A 147 -23.92 10.29 -14.80
C LEU A 147 -23.74 8.77 -15.01
N GLY A 148 -23.64 8.32 -16.27
CA GLY A 148 -23.38 6.92 -16.61
C GLY A 148 -22.05 6.42 -16.05
N ALA A 149 -20.98 7.19 -16.22
CA ALA A 149 -19.67 6.89 -15.65
C ALA A 149 -19.72 6.83 -14.11
N GLN A 150 -20.43 7.77 -13.46
CA GLN A 150 -20.60 7.76 -12.01
C GLN A 150 -21.35 6.52 -11.50
N LEU A 151 -22.45 6.14 -12.14
CA LEU A 151 -23.22 4.95 -11.77
C LEU A 151 -22.42 3.65 -12.00
N GLN A 152 -21.61 3.58 -13.06
CA GLN A 152 -20.77 2.40 -13.33
C GLN A 152 -19.59 2.29 -12.36
N VAL A 153 -18.94 3.42 -12.02
CA VAL A 153 -17.90 3.43 -10.99
C VAL A 153 -18.48 3.15 -9.61
N PHE A 154 -19.68 3.62 -9.27
CA PHE A 154 -20.37 3.20 -8.04
C PHE A 154 -20.69 1.70 -8.07
N GLY A 155 -21.15 1.18 -9.22
CA GLY A 155 -21.39 -0.24 -9.45
C GLY A 155 -20.14 -1.13 -9.38
N SER A 156 -18.94 -0.56 -9.42
CA SER A 156 -17.66 -1.29 -9.31
C SER A 156 -17.47 -1.99 -7.96
N LEU A 157 -18.19 -1.55 -6.92
CA LEU A 157 -18.26 -2.23 -5.63
C LEU A 157 -18.71 -3.70 -5.79
N ARG A 158 -19.55 -3.99 -6.78
CA ARG A 158 -19.98 -5.37 -7.06
C ARG A 158 -18.83 -6.23 -7.60
N TRP A 159 -17.89 -5.66 -8.36
CA TRP A 159 -16.73 -6.42 -8.86
C TRP A 159 -15.80 -6.87 -7.73
N LEU A 160 -15.65 -6.04 -6.70
CA LEU A 160 -14.85 -6.38 -5.52
C LEU A 160 -15.34 -7.64 -4.80
N VAL A 161 -16.66 -7.87 -4.80
CA VAL A 161 -17.27 -9.01 -4.09
C VAL A 161 -17.51 -10.20 -5.01
N ALA A 162 -17.86 -9.96 -6.28
CA ALA A 162 -18.35 -11.01 -7.19
C ALA A 162 -17.29 -11.58 -8.15
N GLU A 163 -16.26 -10.80 -8.52
CA GLU A 163 -15.35 -11.18 -9.62
C GLU A 163 -13.93 -11.52 -9.14
N ASN A 164 -13.62 -11.43 -7.85
CA ASN A 164 -12.30 -11.72 -7.26
C ASN A 164 -11.14 -11.07 -8.04
N LEU A 165 -11.37 -9.87 -8.60
CA LEU A 165 -10.39 -9.17 -9.40
C LEU A 165 -9.19 -8.75 -8.54
N ASP A 166 -7.99 -8.93 -9.09
CA ASP A 166 -6.79 -8.35 -8.49
C ASP A 166 -6.84 -6.81 -8.57
N THR A 167 -6.09 -6.16 -7.68
CA THR A 167 -6.09 -4.70 -7.57
C THR A 167 -5.70 -4.02 -8.90
N PRO A 168 -4.68 -4.50 -9.66
CA PRO A 168 -4.34 -3.91 -10.94
C PRO A 168 -5.46 -4.01 -12.00
N ALA A 169 -6.17 -5.14 -12.08
CA ALA A 169 -7.28 -5.28 -13.02
C ALA A 169 -8.47 -4.39 -12.67
N LEU A 170 -8.77 -4.23 -11.38
CA LEU A 170 -9.78 -3.30 -10.90
C LEU A 170 -9.46 -1.86 -11.35
N LEU A 171 -8.22 -1.40 -11.13
CA LEU A 171 -7.81 -0.05 -11.52
C LEU A 171 -7.91 0.16 -13.03
N ARG A 172 -7.38 -0.76 -13.85
CA ARG A 172 -7.50 -0.67 -15.32
C ARG A 172 -8.95 -0.53 -15.79
N ARG A 173 -9.87 -1.21 -15.13
CA ARG A 173 -11.30 -1.12 -15.45
C ARG A 173 -11.89 0.24 -15.04
N LEU A 174 -11.51 0.75 -13.87
CA LEU A 174 -11.91 2.10 -13.42
C LEU A 174 -11.33 3.20 -14.33
N GLU A 175 -10.10 3.05 -14.80
CA GLU A 175 -9.46 3.95 -15.77
C GLU A 175 -10.19 3.96 -17.11
N ALA A 176 -10.55 2.77 -17.61
CA ALA A 176 -11.32 2.64 -18.86
C ALA A 176 -12.67 3.37 -18.79
N LEU A 177 -13.34 3.34 -17.64
CA LEU A 177 -14.67 3.92 -17.45
C LEU A 177 -14.67 5.41 -17.12
N SER A 178 -13.64 5.87 -16.42
CA SER A 178 -13.58 7.25 -15.90
C SER A 178 -12.88 8.22 -16.85
N GLY A 179 -12.04 7.71 -17.76
CA GLY A 179 -11.22 8.52 -18.63
C GLY A 179 -9.96 9.10 -17.96
N TYR A 180 -9.60 8.58 -16.78
CA TYR A 180 -8.38 8.95 -16.07
C TYR A 180 -7.39 7.79 -16.00
N ASP A 181 -6.10 8.09 -15.97
CA ASP A 181 -5.04 7.19 -15.53
C ASP A 181 -4.88 7.35 -14.00
N VAL A 182 -4.94 6.25 -13.25
CA VAL A 182 -5.12 6.27 -11.78
C VAL A 182 -3.92 5.65 -11.07
N TYR A 183 -3.42 6.38 -10.08
CA TYR A 183 -2.27 6.00 -9.25
C TYR A 183 -2.68 6.01 -7.78
N LEU A 184 -2.16 5.07 -6.98
CA LEU A 184 -2.39 5.02 -5.53
C LEU A 184 -1.06 4.92 -4.79
N CYS A 185 -0.83 5.85 -3.87
CA CYS A 185 0.41 5.89 -3.12
C CYS A 185 0.21 6.27 -1.65
N THR A 186 1.18 5.89 -0.81
CA THR A 186 1.29 6.38 0.56
C THR A 186 1.71 7.85 0.56
N PRO A 187 1.62 8.56 1.70
CA PRO A 187 2.12 9.94 1.79
C PRO A 187 3.62 10.10 1.47
N GLN A 188 4.39 9.01 1.51
CA GLN A 188 5.81 8.96 1.16
C GLN A 188 6.06 8.58 -0.32
N GLY A 189 5.00 8.47 -1.14
CA GLY A 189 5.11 8.13 -2.56
C GLY A 189 5.34 6.64 -2.85
N ARG A 190 5.17 5.75 -1.86
CA ARG A 190 5.26 4.29 -2.07
C ARG A 190 3.93 3.73 -2.57
N PRO A 191 3.87 2.58 -3.26
CA PRO A 191 2.61 1.97 -3.66
C PRO A 191 1.69 1.73 -2.46
N LEU A 192 0.42 2.15 -2.55
CA LEU A 192 -0.54 1.95 -1.46
C LEU A 192 -1.09 0.51 -1.42
N LEU A 193 -1.11 -0.15 -2.58
CA LEU A 193 -1.56 -1.52 -2.75
C LEU A 193 -0.57 -2.28 -3.65
N PRO A 194 -0.42 -3.61 -3.47
CA PRO A 194 0.48 -4.41 -4.30
C PRO A 194 0.15 -4.31 -5.79
N GLY A 195 1.18 -4.13 -6.62
CA GLY A 195 1.06 -4.08 -8.08
C GLY A 195 0.44 -2.81 -8.66
N VAL A 196 0.21 -1.77 -7.84
CA VAL A 196 -0.35 -0.49 -8.27
C VAL A 196 0.76 0.52 -8.58
N PRO A 197 0.69 1.25 -9.72
CA PRO A 197 1.67 2.28 -10.04
C PRO A 197 1.58 3.49 -9.11
N THR A 198 2.70 4.18 -8.93
CA THR A 198 2.83 5.41 -8.15
C THR A 198 3.03 6.63 -9.05
N PRO A 199 2.51 7.80 -8.67
CA PRO A 199 2.69 9.04 -9.43
C PRO A 199 4.11 9.60 -9.24
N ASP A 200 4.41 10.70 -9.94
CA ASP A 200 5.58 11.52 -9.63
C ASP A 200 5.46 12.09 -8.19
N PRO A 201 6.48 11.91 -7.31
CA PRO A 201 6.44 12.41 -5.94
C PRO A 201 6.14 13.91 -5.82
N GLY A 202 6.50 14.73 -6.82
CA GLY A 202 6.31 16.19 -6.80
C GLY A 202 4.84 16.65 -6.82
N VAL A 203 3.90 15.74 -7.05
CA VAL A 203 2.47 16.02 -7.23
C VAL A 203 1.69 15.83 -5.92
N LEU A 204 2.30 15.20 -4.92
CA LEU A 204 1.63 14.90 -3.66
C LEU A 204 1.42 16.16 -2.82
N PRO A 205 0.21 16.35 -2.26
CA PRO A 205 -0.08 17.53 -1.48
C PRO A 205 0.66 17.49 -0.13
N ALA A 206 1.14 18.64 0.31
CA ALA A 206 1.79 18.78 1.62
C ALA A 206 0.82 18.63 2.81
N SER A 207 -0.49 18.74 2.56
CA SER A 207 -1.56 18.60 3.55
C SER A 207 -2.77 17.88 2.95
N VAL A 208 -3.53 17.18 3.80
CA VAL A 208 -4.76 16.47 3.43
C VAL A 208 -5.87 17.45 2.99
N ASP A 209 -5.82 18.69 3.47
CA ASP A 209 -6.79 19.75 3.18
C ASP A 209 -6.45 20.55 1.90
N ALA A 210 -5.42 20.13 1.16
CA ALA A 210 -5.04 20.79 -0.09
C ALA A 210 -6.18 20.72 -1.12
N PRO A 211 -6.32 21.74 -2.00
CA PRO A 211 -7.26 21.69 -3.10
C PRO A 211 -7.07 20.41 -3.93
N PRO A 212 -8.16 19.74 -4.35
CA PRO A 212 -8.09 18.41 -4.96
C PRO A 212 -7.61 18.44 -6.43
N THR A 213 -7.15 19.58 -6.92
CA THR A 213 -6.82 19.82 -8.33
C THR A 213 -5.32 19.91 -8.54
N VAL A 214 -4.82 19.22 -9.58
CA VAL A 214 -3.44 19.29 -10.05
C VAL A 214 -3.42 19.53 -11.57
N PRO A 215 -2.29 19.96 -12.15
CA PRO A 215 -2.19 20.08 -13.60
C PRO A 215 -2.58 18.77 -14.29
N GLY A 216 -3.59 18.83 -15.15
CA GLY A 216 -4.08 17.67 -15.89
C GLY A 216 -4.88 16.65 -15.07
N GLY A 217 -5.39 16.99 -13.87
CA GLY A 217 -6.23 16.04 -13.13
C GLY A 217 -6.54 16.40 -11.69
N PHE A 218 -6.70 15.35 -10.87
CA PHE A 218 -7.12 15.45 -9.47
C PHE A 218 -6.23 14.62 -8.53
N VAL A 219 -6.12 15.09 -7.28
CA VAL A 219 -5.53 14.35 -6.17
C VAL A 219 -6.48 14.33 -5.00
N LEU A 220 -6.78 13.14 -4.49
CA LEU A 220 -7.72 12.94 -3.38
C LEU A 220 -7.12 12.04 -2.30
N PRO A 221 -7.40 12.29 -1.02
CA PRO A 221 -7.03 11.36 0.04
C PRO A 221 -7.80 10.04 -0.12
N VAL A 222 -7.14 8.92 0.18
CA VAL A 222 -7.78 7.60 0.30
C VAL A 222 -8.17 7.41 1.78
N PRO A 223 -9.47 7.41 2.11
CA PRO A 223 -9.92 7.32 3.51
C PRO A 223 -9.47 6.03 4.19
N ALA A 224 -9.08 6.13 5.47
CA ALA A 224 -8.85 4.98 6.34
C ALA A 224 -9.17 5.32 7.81
N PRO A 225 -9.31 4.31 8.69
CA PRO A 225 -9.45 4.55 10.12
C PRO A 225 -8.22 5.31 10.67
N GLY A 226 -8.45 6.45 11.33
CA GLY A 226 -7.38 7.27 11.92
C GLY A 226 -6.76 8.32 11.00
N GLY A 227 -7.26 8.47 9.76
CA GLY A 227 -6.76 9.44 8.79
C GLY A 227 -6.57 8.83 7.40
N PRO A 228 -6.17 9.61 6.39
CA PRO A 228 -5.93 9.08 5.05
C PRO A 228 -4.77 8.09 5.07
N ALA A 229 -4.97 6.91 4.46
CA ALA A 229 -3.89 5.94 4.29
C ALA A 229 -2.87 6.37 3.22
N GLY A 230 -3.27 7.29 2.35
CA GLY A 230 -2.47 7.75 1.22
C GLY A 230 -3.30 8.63 0.28
N PHE A 231 -2.84 8.76 -0.95
CA PHE A 231 -3.45 9.58 -1.98
C PHE A 231 -3.73 8.79 -3.26
N LEU A 232 -4.87 9.11 -3.86
CA LEU A 232 -5.22 8.77 -5.22
C LEU A 232 -4.87 9.95 -6.11
N VAL A 233 -4.12 9.70 -7.18
CA VAL A 233 -3.83 10.69 -8.23
C VAL A 233 -4.47 10.20 -9.52
N ALA A 234 -5.26 11.05 -10.17
CA ALA A 234 -5.97 10.74 -11.40
C ALA A 234 -5.63 11.79 -12.46
N TYR A 235 -4.97 11.38 -13.53
CA TYR A 235 -4.65 12.25 -14.68
C TYR A 235 -5.62 12.03 -15.82
N GLU A 236 -6.07 13.11 -16.45
CA GLU A 236 -6.90 13.04 -17.64
C GLU A 236 -6.14 12.30 -18.75
N ARG A 237 -6.71 11.19 -19.24
CA ARG A 237 -6.10 10.40 -20.29
C ARG A 237 -6.30 11.09 -21.63
N GLN A 238 -5.23 11.25 -22.41
CA GLN A 238 -5.33 11.83 -23.75
C GLN A 238 -6.32 11.05 -24.62
N GLY A 239 -7.24 11.77 -25.26
CA GLY A 239 -8.27 11.20 -26.12
C GLY A 239 -9.45 10.55 -25.40
N ALA A 240 -9.52 10.61 -24.06
CA ALA A 240 -10.70 10.21 -23.29
C ALA A 240 -11.59 11.41 -22.95
N GLN A 241 -12.86 11.15 -22.63
CA GLN A 241 -13.76 12.13 -22.02
C GLN A 241 -13.72 11.97 -20.49
N PRO A 242 -13.05 12.86 -19.74
CA PRO A 242 -12.94 12.73 -18.29
C PRO A 242 -14.29 12.95 -17.61
N ALA A 243 -14.68 12.00 -16.76
CA ALA A 243 -15.99 12.00 -16.12
C ALA A 243 -16.15 12.99 -14.95
N GLY A 244 -15.15 13.84 -14.70
CA GLY A 244 -15.14 14.87 -13.65
C GLY A 244 -14.80 14.38 -12.24
N LEU A 245 -14.64 15.33 -11.31
CA LEU A 245 -14.19 15.12 -9.93
C LEU A 245 -15.05 14.13 -9.14
N ALA A 246 -16.37 14.15 -9.35
CA ALA A 246 -17.30 13.26 -8.64
C ALA A 246 -16.94 11.79 -8.88
N VAL A 247 -16.56 11.42 -10.11
CA VAL A 247 -16.12 10.05 -10.40
C VAL A 247 -14.82 9.71 -9.68
N VAL A 248 -13.85 10.62 -9.66
CA VAL A 248 -12.58 10.42 -8.96
C VAL A 248 -12.79 10.20 -7.45
N GLN A 249 -13.74 10.90 -6.81
CA GLN A 249 -14.13 10.67 -5.42
C GLN A 249 -14.68 9.25 -5.17
N HIS A 250 -15.45 8.72 -6.12
CA HIS A 250 -15.94 7.36 -6.04
C HIS A 250 -14.80 6.34 -6.21
N ILE A 251 -13.85 6.58 -7.12
CA ILE A 251 -12.66 5.74 -7.26
C ILE A 251 -11.84 5.74 -5.96
N ALA A 252 -11.68 6.89 -5.30
CA ALA A 252 -10.99 6.98 -4.00
C ALA A 252 -11.70 6.14 -2.92
N THR A 253 -13.03 6.12 -2.92
CA THR A 253 -13.84 5.28 -2.01
C THR A 253 -13.66 3.79 -2.31
N VAL A 254 -13.65 3.41 -3.58
CA VAL A 254 -13.42 2.02 -4.01
C VAL A 254 -12.00 1.56 -3.64
N ALA A 255 -11.00 2.43 -3.81
CA ALA A 255 -9.62 2.17 -3.39
C ALA A 255 -9.50 1.98 -1.86
N ALA A 256 -10.19 2.82 -1.07
CA ALA A 256 -10.24 2.67 0.38
C ALA A 256 -10.89 1.34 0.81
N LEU A 257 -11.98 0.93 0.14
CA LEU A 257 -12.60 -0.36 0.42
C LEU A 257 -11.66 -1.52 0.07
N ARG A 258 -10.98 -1.48 -1.09
CA ARG A 258 -10.01 -2.52 -1.46
C ARG A 258 -8.87 -2.59 -0.45
N LEU A 259 -8.38 -1.46 0.03
CA LEU A 259 -7.39 -1.40 1.10
C LEU A 259 -7.89 -2.05 2.40
N ALA A 260 -9.13 -1.76 2.79
CA ALA A 260 -9.74 -2.39 3.96
C ALA A 260 -9.88 -3.91 3.78
N MET A 261 -10.28 -4.38 2.61
CA MET A 261 -10.39 -5.81 2.29
C MET A 261 -9.03 -6.50 2.36
N VAL A 262 -8.00 -5.96 1.71
CA VAL A 262 -6.65 -6.55 1.74
C VAL A 262 -6.08 -6.58 3.17
N ARG A 263 -6.31 -5.52 3.97
CA ARG A 263 -5.93 -5.51 5.39
C ARG A 263 -6.69 -6.57 6.19
N ASN A 264 -7.99 -6.73 5.95
CA ASN A 264 -8.80 -7.72 6.64
C ASN A 264 -8.43 -9.16 6.25
N GLU A 265 -8.13 -9.41 4.97
CA GLU A 265 -7.60 -10.69 4.48
C GLU A 265 -6.28 -11.02 5.17
N ARG A 266 -5.32 -10.07 5.21
CA ARG A 266 -4.04 -10.23 5.91
C ARG A 266 -4.23 -10.53 7.41
N GLU A 267 -5.11 -9.80 8.08
CA GLU A 267 -5.41 -10.01 9.50
C GLU A 267 -6.10 -11.34 9.77
N THR A 268 -6.99 -11.78 8.88
CA THR A 268 -7.65 -13.09 8.96
C THR A 268 -6.63 -14.22 8.82
N LEU A 269 -5.78 -14.16 7.77
CA LEU A 269 -4.69 -15.11 7.59
C LEU A 269 -3.73 -15.12 8.77
N ARG A 270 -3.44 -13.96 9.37
CA ARG A 270 -2.61 -13.86 10.58
C ARG A 270 -3.24 -14.56 11.77
N ARG A 271 -4.54 -14.38 12.01
CA ARG A 271 -5.28 -15.03 13.11
C ARG A 271 -5.34 -16.54 12.91
N GLU A 272 -5.70 -16.99 11.70
CA GLU A 272 -5.72 -18.42 11.34
C GLU A 272 -4.32 -19.05 11.48
N GLY A 273 -3.28 -18.30 11.10
CA GLY A 273 -1.89 -18.73 11.25
C GLY A 273 -1.46 -18.84 12.72
N ALA A 274 -1.82 -17.88 13.56
CA ALA A 274 -1.55 -17.91 15.00
C ALA A 274 -2.27 -19.09 15.68
N GLU A 275 -3.54 -19.31 15.34
CA GLU A 275 -4.32 -20.45 15.83
C GLU A 275 -3.71 -21.79 15.40
N THR A 276 -3.35 -21.91 14.12
CA THR A 276 -2.66 -23.10 13.59
C THR A 276 -1.36 -23.35 14.34
N LEU A 277 -0.53 -22.33 14.57
CA LEU A 277 0.72 -22.47 15.31
C LEU A 277 0.47 -22.86 16.78
N ALA A 278 -0.56 -22.33 17.42
CA ALA A 278 -0.94 -22.70 18.78
C ALA A 278 -1.34 -24.18 18.87
N GLU A 279 -2.19 -24.66 17.95
CA GLU A 279 -2.60 -26.08 17.89
C GLU A 279 -1.44 -27.02 17.58
N LEU A 280 -0.49 -26.60 16.73
CA LEU A 280 0.74 -27.34 16.44
C LEU A 280 1.63 -27.46 17.67
N LEU A 281 1.82 -26.38 18.44
CA LEU A 281 2.61 -26.38 19.67
C LEU A 281 1.97 -27.22 20.78
N GLN A 282 0.64 -27.30 20.80
CA GLN A 282 -0.12 -28.14 21.73
C GLN A 282 -0.25 -29.61 21.28
N GLU A 283 0.31 -29.98 20.12
CA GLU A 283 0.24 -31.32 19.52
C GLU A 283 -1.22 -31.82 19.31
N VAL A 284 -2.14 -30.91 19.01
CA VAL A 284 -3.57 -31.24 18.80
C VAL A 284 -3.85 -31.65 17.35
N LEU A 285 -3.03 -31.19 16.39
CA LEU A 285 -3.19 -31.49 14.98
C LEU A 285 -2.49 -32.78 14.56
N ASP A 286 -3.17 -33.59 13.77
CA ASP A 286 -2.54 -34.72 13.09
C ASP A 286 -1.56 -34.24 11.99
N PRO A 287 -0.53 -35.04 11.65
CA PRO A 287 0.52 -34.63 10.70
C PRO A 287 0.02 -34.28 9.28
N GLU A 288 -1.11 -34.84 8.83
CA GLU A 288 -1.66 -34.56 7.50
C GLU A 288 -2.41 -33.23 7.51
N THR A 289 -3.21 -32.97 8.56
CA THR A 289 -3.86 -31.66 8.74
C THR A 289 -2.85 -30.55 8.97
N ALA A 290 -1.79 -30.81 9.74
CA ALA A 290 -0.68 -29.88 9.93
C ALA A 290 -0.05 -29.48 8.58
N ARG A 291 0.34 -30.45 7.74
CA ARG A 291 0.91 -30.20 6.40
C ARG A 291 -0.02 -29.40 5.52
N ARG A 292 -1.30 -29.77 5.47
CA ARG A 292 -2.30 -29.06 4.66
C ARG A 292 -2.51 -27.61 5.11
N ARG A 293 -2.52 -27.32 6.41
CA ARG A 293 -2.64 -25.94 6.90
C ARG A 293 -1.37 -25.14 6.63
N LEU A 294 -0.19 -25.72 6.85
CA LEU A 294 1.09 -25.07 6.52
C LEU A 294 1.22 -24.74 5.02
N ALA A 295 0.80 -25.64 4.14
CA ALA A 295 0.78 -25.39 2.69
C ALA A 295 -0.13 -24.21 2.29
N ARG A 296 -1.27 -24.00 2.98
CA ARG A 296 -2.13 -22.81 2.75
C ARG A 296 -1.43 -21.49 3.06
N HIS A 297 -0.45 -21.53 3.95
CA HIS A 297 0.42 -20.40 4.27
C HIS A 297 1.74 -20.42 3.47
N ALA A 298 1.83 -21.21 2.39
CA ALA A 298 3.02 -21.36 1.56
C ALA A 298 4.27 -21.88 2.30
N ILE A 299 4.09 -22.73 3.30
CA ILE A 299 5.16 -23.39 4.06
C ILE A 299 5.19 -24.89 3.70
N GLU A 300 6.03 -25.25 2.74
CA GLU A 300 6.06 -26.61 2.15
C GLU A 300 7.43 -27.32 2.25
N GLY A 301 8.51 -26.58 2.51
CA GLY A 301 9.88 -27.08 2.58
C GLY A 301 10.41 -27.24 4.01
N ASP A 302 11.74 -27.36 4.14
CA ASP A 302 12.40 -27.35 5.44
C ASP A 302 11.90 -26.17 6.27
N THR A 303 11.44 -26.48 7.48
CA THR A 303 10.78 -25.55 8.37
C THR A 303 11.54 -25.47 9.68
N VAL A 304 11.60 -24.29 10.26
CA VAL A 304 12.22 -24.04 11.55
C VAL A 304 11.22 -23.34 12.47
N LEU A 305 11.43 -23.49 13.76
CA LEU A 305 10.74 -22.72 14.78
C LEU A 305 11.73 -21.72 15.39
N LEU A 306 11.35 -20.46 15.38
CA LEU A 306 12.05 -19.36 16.03
C LEU A 306 11.27 -18.93 17.27
N VAL A 307 11.97 -18.71 18.38
CA VAL A 307 11.42 -17.99 19.54
C VAL A 307 12.14 -16.65 19.63
N VAL A 308 11.39 -15.56 19.57
CA VAL A 308 11.92 -14.20 19.51
C VAL A 308 11.47 -13.38 20.71
N ARG A 309 12.43 -12.72 21.37
CA ARG A 309 12.25 -11.81 22.50
C ARG A 309 12.74 -10.39 22.16
N HIS A 310 12.39 -9.43 23.01
CA HIS A 310 12.83 -8.03 22.94
C HIS A 310 12.41 -7.26 21.67
N THR A 311 11.40 -7.74 20.95
CA THR A 311 10.86 -7.07 19.76
C THR A 311 9.35 -6.84 19.89
N THR A 312 8.68 -6.34 18.86
CA THR A 312 7.22 -6.24 18.78
C THR A 312 6.69 -7.04 17.60
N ASP A 313 5.41 -7.44 17.67
CA ASP A 313 4.74 -8.15 16.58
C ASP A 313 4.78 -7.31 15.30
N GLU A 314 4.60 -5.99 15.41
CA GLU A 314 4.65 -5.07 14.29
C GLU A 314 6.04 -5.03 13.62
N ALA A 315 7.12 -5.05 14.41
CA ALA A 315 8.47 -5.07 13.87
C ALA A 315 8.78 -6.38 13.14
N LEU A 316 8.36 -7.52 13.71
CA LEU A 316 8.49 -8.83 13.06
C LEU A 316 7.67 -8.93 11.78
N LEU A 317 6.40 -8.54 11.81
CA LEU A 317 5.53 -8.58 10.62
C LEU A 317 6.10 -7.72 9.48
N ARG A 318 6.75 -6.61 9.81
CA ARG A 318 7.38 -5.74 8.82
C ARG A 318 8.67 -6.34 8.24
N CYS A 319 9.52 -6.97 9.06
CA CYS A 319 10.75 -7.59 8.53
C CYS A 319 10.46 -8.90 7.78
N LEU A 320 9.35 -9.56 8.09
CA LEU A 320 8.95 -10.83 7.48
C LEU A 320 7.88 -10.68 6.39
N GLU A 321 7.58 -9.46 5.92
CA GLU A 321 6.47 -9.21 4.97
C GLU A 321 6.58 -10.05 3.68
N ASP A 322 7.80 -10.26 3.20
CA ASP A 322 8.08 -11.01 1.97
C ASP A 322 8.29 -12.53 2.18
N HIS A 323 8.20 -13.01 3.42
CA HIS A 323 8.49 -14.39 3.75
C HIS A 323 7.24 -15.11 4.27
N PRO A 324 6.87 -16.28 3.73
CA PRO A 324 5.81 -17.09 4.29
C PRO A 324 6.12 -17.51 5.74
N HIS A 325 5.26 -17.13 6.69
CA HIS A 325 5.47 -17.43 8.10
C HIS A 325 4.16 -17.50 8.88
N LEU A 326 4.17 -18.23 10.00
CA LEU A 326 3.18 -18.14 11.06
C LEU A 326 3.78 -17.38 12.25
N LEU A 327 2.98 -16.57 12.93
CA LEU A 327 3.38 -15.83 14.13
C LEU A 327 2.36 -16.07 15.24
N LEU A 328 2.83 -16.51 16.40
CA LEU A 328 2.05 -16.63 17.63
C LEU A 328 2.77 -15.91 18.76
N THR A 329 2.05 -15.04 19.46
CA THR A 329 2.57 -14.34 20.64
C THR A 329 1.99 -14.98 21.90
N TRP A 330 2.86 -15.45 22.79
CA TRP A 330 2.48 -16.03 24.08
C TRP A 330 3.38 -15.47 25.18
N GLY A 331 2.80 -14.60 26.02
CA GLY A 331 3.55 -13.90 27.06
C GLY A 331 4.55 -12.94 26.41
N GLU A 332 5.84 -13.06 26.76
CA GLU A 332 6.92 -12.26 26.18
C GLU A 332 7.53 -12.88 24.91
N ASP A 333 7.20 -14.15 24.65
CA ASP A 333 7.76 -14.96 23.56
C ASP A 333 6.91 -14.84 22.29
N ARG A 334 7.61 -14.65 21.17
CA ARG A 334 7.01 -14.68 19.83
C ARG A 334 7.52 -15.88 19.09
N TYR A 335 6.64 -16.83 18.84
CA TYR A 335 6.91 -18.03 18.07
C TYR A 335 6.70 -17.71 16.59
N VAL A 336 7.75 -17.88 15.80
CA VAL A 336 7.72 -17.70 14.35
C VAL A 336 8.06 -19.03 13.69
N LEU A 337 7.19 -19.51 12.80
CA LEU A 337 7.40 -20.77 12.07
C LEU A 337 7.43 -20.50 10.58
N GLY A 338 8.44 -21.03 9.89
CA GLY A 338 8.60 -20.93 8.45
C GLY A 338 9.99 -21.37 8.01
N ALA A 339 10.48 -20.83 6.90
CA ALA A 339 11.73 -21.28 6.28
C ALA A 339 12.98 -20.82 7.09
N PRO A 340 14.13 -21.53 7.00
CA PRO A 340 15.35 -21.21 7.75
C PRO A 340 15.89 -19.79 7.54
N GLU A 341 15.60 -19.19 6.39
CA GLU A 341 16.03 -17.84 6.00
C GLU A 341 15.41 -16.75 6.88
N LEU A 342 14.26 -17.04 7.53
CA LEU A 342 13.63 -16.13 8.49
C LEU A 342 14.59 -15.70 9.61
N ALA A 343 15.50 -16.59 10.01
CA ALA A 343 16.50 -16.29 11.03
C ALA A 343 17.43 -15.13 10.63
N VAL A 344 17.70 -14.97 9.33
CA VAL A 344 18.53 -13.86 8.83
C VAL A 344 17.78 -12.54 8.97
N ALA A 345 16.54 -12.48 8.49
CA ALA A 345 15.70 -11.27 8.55
C ALA A 345 15.40 -10.85 10.01
N VAL A 346 15.15 -11.80 10.91
CA VAL A 346 14.96 -11.50 12.34
C VAL A 346 16.25 -10.94 12.95
N GLY A 347 17.42 -11.47 12.57
CA GLY A 347 18.72 -11.02 13.09
C GLY A 347 19.13 -9.61 12.71
N GLU A 348 18.50 -9.01 11.70
CA GLU A 348 18.71 -7.62 11.29
C GLU A 348 17.90 -6.62 12.14
N LEU A 349 16.97 -7.08 12.97
CA LEU A 349 16.18 -6.21 13.83
C LEU A 349 17.04 -5.56 14.93
N PRO A 350 16.80 -4.29 15.26
CA PRO A 350 17.50 -3.62 16.35
C PRO A 350 17.05 -4.19 17.70
N VAL A 351 18.03 -4.62 18.52
CA VAL A 351 17.82 -5.13 19.89
C VAL A 351 16.85 -6.32 19.91
N VAL A 352 17.29 -7.45 19.36
CA VAL A 352 16.52 -8.70 19.29
C VAL A 352 17.30 -9.84 19.92
N ALA A 353 16.59 -10.82 20.50
CA ALA A 353 17.17 -12.11 20.84
C ALA A 353 16.28 -13.21 20.26
N ALA A 354 16.83 -14.03 19.37
CA ALA A 354 16.10 -15.11 18.72
C ALA A 354 16.83 -16.45 18.86
N GLY A 355 16.07 -17.48 19.21
CA GLY A 355 16.53 -18.87 19.21
C GLY A 355 15.88 -19.64 18.07
N MET A 356 16.69 -20.37 17.29
CA MET A 356 16.24 -21.14 16.14
C MET A 356 16.40 -22.64 16.40
N SER A 357 15.36 -23.44 16.15
CA SER A 357 15.43 -24.89 16.18
C SER A 357 16.29 -25.46 15.04
N ARG A 358 16.55 -26.76 15.05
CA ARG A 358 17.00 -27.45 13.85
C ARG A 358 15.88 -27.46 12.79
N PRO A 359 16.22 -27.51 11.49
CA PRO A 359 15.22 -27.70 10.44
C PRO A 359 14.50 -29.05 10.60
N PHE A 360 13.20 -29.04 10.32
CA PHE A 360 12.32 -30.21 10.32
C PHE A 360 11.33 -30.14 9.16
N LEU A 361 10.75 -31.27 8.80
CA LEU A 361 9.74 -31.33 7.73
C LEU A 361 8.37 -30.84 8.22
N PRO A 362 7.58 -30.17 7.37
CA PRO A 362 6.21 -29.77 7.70
C PRO A 362 5.38 -30.96 8.20
N GLY A 363 4.67 -30.76 9.32
CA GLY A 363 3.84 -31.79 9.96
C GLY A 363 4.57 -32.69 10.97
N ALA A 364 5.89 -32.51 11.19
CA ALA A 364 6.55 -33.10 12.34
C ALA A 364 6.02 -32.50 13.67
N ALA A 365 6.17 -33.22 14.77
CA ALA A 365 5.78 -32.73 16.09
C ALA A 365 6.67 -31.56 16.53
N LEU A 366 6.06 -30.44 16.93
CA LEU A 366 6.80 -29.21 17.25
C LEU A 366 7.46 -29.22 18.63
N LYS A 367 7.12 -30.15 19.52
CA LYS A 367 7.61 -30.13 20.92
C LYS A 367 9.14 -30.19 21.03
N VAL A 368 9.80 -30.95 20.15
CA VAL A 368 11.27 -30.98 20.08
C VAL A 368 11.80 -29.65 19.58
N ALA A 369 11.29 -29.15 18.45
CA ALA A 369 11.70 -27.86 17.88
C ALA A 369 11.46 -26.69 18.85
N GLN A 370 10.38 -26.73 19.64
CA GLN A 370 10.06 -25.74 20.65
C GLN A 370 11.08 -25.72 21.77
N ARG A 371 11.45 -26.89 22.32
CA ARG A 371 12.51 -27.00 23.34
C ARG A 371 13.85 -26.48 22.81
N GLU A 372 14.19 -26.83 21.57
CA GLU A 372 15.42 -26.38 20.91
C GLU A 372 15.46 -24.86 20.74
N ALA A 373 14.39 -24.26 20.23
CA ALA A 373 14.29 -22.83 20.01
C ALA A 373 14.28 -22.04 21.33
N LEU A 374 13.59 -22.55 22.37
CA LEU A 374 13.59 -21.97 23.71
C LEU A 374 14.97 -22.03 24.37
N TRP A 375 15.70 -23.13 24.22
CA TRP A 375 17.08 -23.22 24.69
C TRP A 375 17.97 -22.20 23.97
N ALA A 376 17.83 -22.12 22.64
CA ALA A 376 18.63 -21.23 21.82
C ALA A 376 18.36 -19.74 22.12
N VAL A 377 17.11 -19.35 22.41
CA VAL A 377 16.79 -17.96 22.72
C VAL A 377 17.36 -17.55 24.08
N SER A 378 17.35 -18.45 25.07
CA SER A 378 18.04 -18.20 26.35
C SER A 378 19.53 -17.96 26.15
N LYS A 379 20.18 -18.75 25.28
CA LYS A 379 21.59 -18.54 24.91
C LYS A 379 21.82 -17.25 24.12
N ALA A 380 20.89 -16.84 23.26
CA ALA A 380 20.95 -15.56 22.56
C ALA A 380 20.92 -14.39 23.55
N VAL A 381 20.04 -14.44 24.55
CA VAL A 381 19.95 -13.45 25.63
C VAL A 381 21.25 -13.41 26.47
N GLU A 382 21.75 -14.56 26.91
CA GLU A 382 22.99 -14.65 27.72
C GLU A 382 24.23 -14.14 26.98
N SER A 383 24.37 -14.49 25.70
CA SER A 383 25.55 -14.14 24.89
C SER A 383 25.46 -12.76 24.24
N GLY A 384 24.31 -12.09 24.31
CA GLY A 384 24.04 -10.83 23.60
C GLY A 384 24.04 -10.96 22.08
N ARG A 385 23.95 -12.19 21.54
CA ARG A 385 23.88 -12.44 20.09
C ARG A 385 22.44 -12.27 19.60
N PRO A 386 22.21 -11.66 18.43
CA PRO A 386 20.86 -11.43 17.93
C PRO A 386 20.11 -12.73 17.61
N VAL A 387 20.83 -13.73 17.08
CA VAL A 387 20.28 -15.04 16.74
C VAL A 387 21.26 -16.15 17.12
N VAL A 388 20.74 -17.18 17.78
CA VAL A 388 21.46 -18.43 18.08
C VAL A 388 20.68 -19.60 17.50
N ARG A 389 21.37 -20.54 16.84
CA ARG A 389 20.77 -21.77 16.34
C ARG A 389 21.10 -22.93 17.27
N TYR A 390 20.09 -23.75 17.55
CA TYR A 390 20.29 -24.97 18.31
C TYR A 390 21.22 -25.92 17.56
N GLY A 391 22.28 -26.38 18.24
CA GLY A 391 23.28 -27.27 17.66
C GLY A 391 24.49 -26.59 17.01
N ASP A 392 24.51 -25.25 16.92
CA ASP A 392 25.72 -24.50 16.49
C ASP A 392 26.81 -24.52 17.58
N ASP A 393 26.44 -24.71 18.86
CA ASP A 393 27.39 -24.91 19.97
C ASP A 393 27.74 -26.40 20.14
N SER A 394 28.98 -26.75 19.81
CA SER A 394 29.51 -28.13 19.90
C SER A 394 29.66 -28.67 21.34
N THR A 395 29.50 -27.83 22.37
CA THR A 395 29.73 -28.19 23.78
C THR A 395 28.50 -28.80 24.47
N GLY A 396 27.28 -28.43 24.08
CA GLY A 396 26.03 -28.92 24.70
C GLY A 396 25.61 -30.33 24.28
N ARG A 397 26.29 -30.94 23.31
CA ARG A 397 25.90 -32.22 22.67
C ARG A 397 26.11 -33.46 23.55
N TRP A 398 26.77 -33.32 24.69
CA TRP A 398 27.24 -34.43 25.53
C TRP A 398 26.54 -34.51 26.89
N LEU A 399 25.71 -33.53 27.24
CA LEU A 399 24.98 -33.52 28.50
C LEU A 399 23.57 -34.07 28.31
N PRO A 400 23.08 -34.93 29.22
CA PRO A 400 21.69 -35.35 29.24
C PRO A 400 20.73 -34.17 29.45
N ASP A 401 19.58 -34.18 28.77
CA ASP A 401 18.55 -33.15 28.90
C ASP A 401 17.76 -33.20 30.22
N ASP A 402 17.84 -34.32 30.96
CA ASP A 402 17.05 -34.56 32.16
C ASP A 402 17.72 -33.90 33.38
N PRO A 403 17.09 -32.89 34.02
CA PRO A 403 17.63 -32.23 35.20
C PRO A 403 17.95 -33.21 36.34
N ALA A 404 17.19 -34.29 36.50
CA ALA A 404 17.46 -35.28 37.55
C ALA A 404 18.76 -36.04 37.28
N VAL A 405 19.05 -36.34 36.01
CA VAL A 405 20.31 -36.98 35.59
C VAL A 405 21.49 -36.02 35.75
N LEU A 406 21.31 -34.74 35.41
CA LEU A 406 22.32 -33.71 35.63
C LEU A 406 22.62 -33.52 37.12
N THR A 407 21.59 -33.44 37.97
CA THR A 407 21.75 -33.34 39.43
C THR A 407 22.47 -34.55 40.00
N ALA A 408 22.13 -35.77 39.54
CA ALA A 408 22.81 -36.98 39.98
C ALA A 408 24.30 -37.00 39.57
N LEU A 409 24.63 -36.54 38.37
CA LEU A 409 26.02 -36.41 37.90
C LEU A 409 26.81 -35.38 38.73
N VAL A 410 26.21 -34.22 39.00
CA VAL A 410 26.82 -33.16 39.82
C VAL A 410 27.05 -33.67 41.24
N GLU A 411 26.05 -34.28 41.88
CA GLU A 411 26.22 -34.81 43.24
C GLU A 411 27.28 -35.91 43.28
N HIS A 412 27.32 -36.80 42.28
CA HIS A 412 28.28 -37.89 42.22
C HIS A 412 29.74 -37.41 42.11
N VAL A 413 30.01 -36.36 41.33
CA VAL A 413 31.37 -35.92 41.00
C VAL A 413 31.80 -34.69 41.79
N LEU A 414 30.90 -33.74 42.01
CA LEU A 414 31.18 -32.44 42.61
C LEU A 414 30.55 -32.25 43.98
N GLY A 415 29.65 -33.13 44.45
CA GLY A 415 28.89 -32.94 45.68
C GLY A 415 29.77 -32.69 46.92
N GLU A 416 30.85 -33.45 47.09
CA GLU A 416 31.81 -33.24 48.19
C GLU A 416 32.62 -31.95 48.03
N VAL A 417 32.96 -31.56 46.80
CA VAL A 417 33.67 -30.31 46.51
C VAL A 417 32.79 -29.11 46.81
N LEU A 418 31.54 -29.13 46.36
CA LEU A 418 30.56 -28.05 46.58
C LEU A 418 30.31 -27.84 48.07
N ARG A 419 30.04 -28.92 48.83
CA ARG A 419 29.88 -28.85 50.29
C ARG A 419 31.13 -28.31 50.99
N TYR A 420 32.32 -28.68 50.51
CA TYR A 420 33.57 -28.20 51.08
C TYR A 420 33.78 -26.71 50.79
N ASP A 421 33.52 -26.26 49.55
CA ASP A 421 33.58 -24.85 49.15
C ASP A 421 32.58 -24.00 49.93
N GLU A 422 31.35 -24.46 50.12
CA GLU A 422 30.33 -23.74 50.91
C GLU A 422 30.75 -23.61 52.40
N THR A 423 31.36 -24.66 52.96
CA THR A 423 31.76 -24.67 54.37
C THR A 423 33.03 -23.85 54.65
N HIS A 424 33.97 -23.80 53.69
CA HIS A 424 35.32 -23.25 53.90
C HIS A 424 35.66 -22.04 53.01
N ASP A 425 34.74 -21.60 52.14
CA ASP A 425 34.96 -20.55 51.14
C ASP A 425 36.24 -20.77 50.31
N SER A 426 36.51 -22.04 49.94
CA SER A 426 37.79 -22.46 49.37
C SER A 426 37.94 -22.25 47.87
N GLN A 427 36.85 -21.95 47.16
CA GLN A 427 36.79 -21.68 45.71
C GLN A 427 37.49 -22.76 44.86
N LEU A 428 37.41 -24.02 45.26
CA LEU A 428 38.03 -25.15 44.57
C LEU A 428 37.38 -25.40 43.22
N LEU A 429 36.04 -25.34 43.12
CA LEU A 429 35.31 -25.51 41.88
C LEU A 429 35.70 -24.44 40.85
N VAL A 430 35.70 -23.16 41.27
CA VAL A 430 36.12 -22.03 40.44
C VAL A 430 37.56 -22.23 39.97
N SER A 431 38.45 -22.67 40.88
CA SER A 431 39.85 -22.92 40.55
C SER A 431 40.03 -24.04 39.51
N ALA A 432 39.26 -25.13 39.61
CA ALA A 432 39.28 -26.24 38.67
C ALA A 432 38.67 -25.84 37.31
N ARG A 433 37.54 -25.13 37.30
CA ARG A 433 36.90 -24.59 36.09
C ARG A 433 37.85 -23.67 35.34
N THR A 434 38.39 -22.63 36.00
CA THR A 434 39.30 -21.67 35.36
C THR A 434 40.60 -22.32 34.90
N TRP A 435 41.09 -23.36 35.59
CA TRP A 435 42.22 -24.14 35.11
C TRP A 435 41.89 -24.91 33.82
N MET A 436 40.71 -25.54 33.72
CA MET A 436 40.27 -26.22 32.51
C MET A 436 40.04 -25.25 31.33
N GLU A 437 39.44 -24.09 31.58
CA GLU A 437 39.20 -23.03 30.57
C GLU A 437 40.51 -22.46 29.98
N ARG A 438 41.61 -22.54 30.73
CA ARG A 438 42.95 -22.10 30.28
C ARG A 438 43.81 -23.26 29.76
N ASP A 439 43.18 -24.28 29.19
CA ASP A 439 43.81 -25.50 28.67
C ASP A 439 44.74 -26.20 29.66
N ARG A 440 44.42 -26.14 30.96
CA ARG A 440 45.22 -26.72 32.04
C ARG A 440 46.62 -26.10 32.23
N ARG A 441 46.86 -24.91 31.70
CA ARG A 441 48.09 -24.13 31.94
C ARG A 441 48.00 -23.42 33.30
N THR A 442 48.73 -23.92 34.28
CA THR A 442 48.68 -23.47 35.68
C THR A 442 49.05 -21.99 35.84
N GLU A 443 50.05 -21.51 35.11
CA GLU A 443 50.51 -20.12 35.20
C GLU A 443 49.44 -19.14 34.74
N THR A 444 48.80 -19.43 33.60
CA THR A 444 47.74 -18.56 33.04
C THR A 444 46.45 -18.62 33.84
N ALA A 445 46.12 -19.78 34.41
CA ALA A 445 44.94 -19.94 35.27
C ALA A 445 45.13 -19.24 36.62
N ALA A 446 46.32 -19.35 37.22
CA ALA A 446 46.64 -18.67 38.48
C ALA A 446 46.61 -17.15 38.33
N ALA A 447 47.13 -16.63 37.20
CA ALA A 447 47.03 -15.22 36.84
C ALA A 447 45.57 -14.76 36.69
N ALA A 448 44.72 -15.54 36.03
CA ALA A 448 43.29 -15.23 35.86
C ALA A 448 42.51 -15.22 37.18
N LEU A 449 42.95 -16.01 38.17
CA LEU A 449 42.36 -16.08 39.51
C LEU A 449 43.01 -15.12 40.51
N HIS A 450 44.02 -14.34 40.09
CA HIS A 450 44.81 -13.47 40.97
C HIS A 450 45.44 -14.19 42.18
N ILE A 451 45.88 -15.44 41.99
CA ILE A 451 46.56 -16.24 43.02
C ILE A 451 47.94 -16.71 42.56
N HIS A 452 48.76 -17.17 43.49
CA HIS A 452 50.06 -17.77 43.17
C HIS A 452 49.90 -19.17 42.52
N PRO A 453 50.73 -19.57 41.53
CA PRO A 453 50.65 -20.89 40.90
C PRO A 453 50.69 -22.07 41.89
N ASN A 454 51.48 -21.96 42.96
CA ASN A 454 51.53 -22.98 44.03
C ASN A 454 50.19 -23.12 44.77
N THR A 455 49.46 -22.01 44.97
CA THR A 455 48.14 -22.00 45.60
C THR A 455 47.13 -22.68 44.69
N LEU A 456 47.15 -22.39 43.39
CA LEU A 456 46.30 -23.08 42.42
C LEU A 456 46.61 -24.58 42.39
N ALA A 457 47.89 -24.97 42.35
CA ALA A 457 48.28 -26.39 42.38
C ALA A 457 47.80 -27.11 43.65
N TYR A 458 47.84 -26.43 44.81
CA TYR A 458 47.26 -26.95 46.04
C TYR A 458 45.74 -27.12 45.94
N ARG A 459 45.02 -26.09 45.44
CA ARG A 459 43.56 -26.15 45.26
C ARG A 459 43.14 -27.26 44.30
N LEU A 460 43.85 -27.45 43.19
CA LEU A 460 43.58 -28.53 42.23
C LEU A 460 43.83 -29.92 42.81
N ARG A 461 44.89 -30.10 43.62
CA ARG A 461 45.10 -31.35 44.36
C ARG A 461 43.98 -31.61 45.36
N ARG A 462 43.58 -30.58 46.12
CA ARG A 462 42.49 -30.68 47.10
C ARG A 462 41.15 -31.00 46.43
N PHE A 463 40.87 -30.35 45.29
CA PHE A 463 39.72 -30.64 44.43
C PHE A 463 39.73 -32.12 44.03
N GLY A 464 40.84 -32.63 43.48
CA GLY A 464 40.94 -34.03 43.05
C GLY A 464 40.74 -35.03 44.19
N THR A 465 41.24 -34.73 45.39
CA THR A 465 41.00 -35.55 46.59
C THR A 465 39.51 -35.59 46.95
N LEU A 466 38.82 -34.46 46.95
CA LEU A 466 37.40 -34.36 47.33
C LEU A 466 36.45 -34.91 46.26
N ALA A 467 36.79 -34.73 44.98
CA ALA A 467 36.05 -35.33 43.88
C ALA A 467 36.32 -36.84 43.73
N HIS A 468 37.28 -37.39 44.50
CA HIS A 468 37.80 -38.77 44.33
C HIS A 468 38.21 -39.05 42.88
N ARG A 469 38.87 -38.08 42.23
CA ARG A 469 39.27 -38.12 40.81
C ARG A 469 40.67 -37.57 40.61
N ASP A 470 41.48 -38.33 39.89
CA ASP A 470 42.81 -37.89 39.47
C ASP A 470 42.72 -37.01 38.22
N LEU A 471 42.92 -35.70 38.39
CA LEU A 471 42.87 -34.72 37.30
C LEU A 471 43.97 -34.89 36.23
N THR A 472 44.96 -35.76 36.46
CA THR A 472 45.96 -36.11 35.44
C THR A 472 45.48 -37.20 34.49
N SER A 473 44.49 -38.00 34.91
CA SER A 473 43.88 -39.05 34.09
C SER A 473 42.86 -38.47 33.12
N THR A 474 42.95 -38.86 31.84
CA THR A 474 42.05 -38.37 30.79
C THR A 474 40.59 -38.73 31.07
N GLY A 475 40.31 -39.93 31.59
CA GLY A 475 38.94 -40.36 31.89
C GLY A 475 38.33 -39.57 33.05
N ALA A 476 39.07 -39.44 34.15
CA ALA A 476 38.62 -38.68 35.31
C ALA A 476 38.49 -37.17 35.02
N LEU A 477 39.39 -36.62 34.20
CA LEU A 477 39.31 -35.24 33.74
C LEU A 477 38.06 -34.99 32.89
N ALA A 478 37.71 -35.92 31.99
CA ALA A 478 36.50 -35.81 31.17
C ALA A 478 35.23 -35.86 32.04
N GLU A 479 35.19 -36.74 33.03
CA GLU A 479 34.07 -36.85 33.97
C GLU A 479 33.89 -35.58 34.81
N VAL A 480 34.99 -35.02 35.34
CA VAL A 480 34.98 -33.73 36.06
C VAL A 480 34.52 -32.60 35.14
N TRP A 481 35.01 -32.56 33.89
CA TRP A 481 34.61 -31.54 32.94
C TRP A 481 33.10 -31.59 32.65
N LEU A 482 32.56 -32.78 32.38
CA LEU A 482 31.13 -32.98 32.19
C LEU A 482 30.31 -32.55 33.42
N ALA A 483 30.77 -32.90 34.62
CA ALA A 483 30.08 -32.50 35.84
C ALA A 483 30.10 -30.98 36.07
N ILE A 484 31.20 -30.28 35.73
CA ILE A 484 31.27 -28.82 35.78
C ILE A 484 30.31 -28.18 34.78
N GLN A 485 30.21 -28.72 33.56
CA GLN A 485 29.24 -28.23 32.57
C GLN A 485 27.80 -28.49 33.03
N ALA A 486 27.51 -29.65 33.63
CA ALA A 486 26.21 -29.98 34.20
C ALA A 486 25.85 -29.03 35.37
N ALA A 487 26.81 -28.72 36.23
CA ALA A 487 26.61 -27.75 37.32
C ALA A 487 26.31 -26.35 36.76
N GLY A 488 26.98 -25.92 35.68
CA GLY A 488 26.68 -24.65 35.02
C GLY A 488 25.28 -24.62 34.39
N ALA A 489 24.87 -25.73 33.75
CA ALA A 489 23.51 -25.87 33.22
C ALA A 489 22.41 -25.83 34.30
N LEU A 490 22.74 -26.22 35.54
CA LEU A 490 21.85 -26.16 36.70
C LEU A 490 21.96 -24.84 37.49
N GLY A 491 22.84 -23.91 37.09
CA GLY A 491 23.05 -22.63 37.79
C GLY A 491 23.80 -22.75 39.13
N LEU A 492 24.63 -23.78 39.30
CA LEU A 492 25.35 -24.08 40.55
C LEU A 492 26.82 -23.62 40.55
N THR A 493 27.24 -22.83 39.55
CA THR A 493 28.65 -22.47 39.33
C THR A 493 28.98 -20.99 39.54
N ASP A 494 28.03 -20.22 40.07
CA ASP A 494 28.18 -18.78 40.34
C ASP A 494 28.49 -18.51 41.81
#